data_AF-A0A5N9B0Z4-F1
#
_entry.id   AF-A0A5N9B0Z4-F1
#
_cell.length_a   1.000
_cell.length_b   1.000
_cell.length_c   1.000
_cell.angle_alpha   90.00
_cell.angle_beta   90.00
_cell.angle_gamma   90.00
#
_symmetry.space_group_name_H-M   'P 1'
#
loop_
_entity.id
_entity.type
_entity.pdbx_description
1 polymer ?
#
loop_
_entity_poly.entity_id
_entity_poly.type
_entity_poly.pdbx_seq_one_letter_code
_entity_poly.pdbx_strand_id
1 'polypeptide(L)'
;MKTPRIMYYEDGRHSHIYTYEPPMQKEEYEAVVNQLLGTPVDTLVFCLGEGRTMLHDTKAGEFWGHNVDKWPHTIWRRAHQNAKNLIEEGNDPLRIICERAQSEGFMIYPSLNIQWDSAVRGEGSIWVRVSDFRFDNTDLEIGADGNIDPDFPGIGCMDFKHQKVRDERFGIIQEAVTEYPVDGFEINLAQMPYFFHPKETNAGRTIMTEWISKIHSTVKNSGADRKLAIRVINNIDRCLELGLDVKEWIKQEIVDVIIVEDRHHRVNPMADFTPFVQAAEGTSCTMIAVMQNLFQDGSSPHKVDNIEKTRATACNYWNQNIGGLFLDRGWFVDAPYGDSFYAKLRELPYPHLMDEKDKTYYVSYPGRMGDEDTNLQPCPELPIELSVGIPTHTEFTISDDLQKWNAVKRIHDVLLRINIVGITELDKLEFKLNGQKLPESCLRTINLMFRMSIPENRSIGGYLFIFRPDMQNWPVKGKNDLEITLLKRDPDVITDVAINKVEIETKYLLGRNFYHGRSDSDLGE
;
A
#
# COMPACT_ATOMS: atom_id res chain seq x y z
N MET A 1 -6.05 -8.23 -25.21
CA MET A 1 -6.80 -8.18 -23.94
C MET A 1 -6.63 -6.82 -23.30
N LYS A 2 -7.61 -6.38 -22.49
CA LYS A 2 -7.50 -5.12 -21.75
C LYS A 2 -6.46 -5.29 -20.64
N THR A 3 -5.49 -4.39 -20.56
CA THR A 3 -4.58 -4.30 -19.42
C THR A 3 -5.39 -4.05 -18.13
N PRO A 4 -5.14 -4.78 -17.03
CA PRO A 4 -5.84 -4.56 -15.76
C PRO A 4 -5.71 -3.12 -15.31
N ARG A 5 -6.84 -2.49 -14.99
CA ARG A 5 -6.86 -1.11 -14.50
C ARG A 5 -6.90 -1.04 -12.98
N ILE A 6 -7.60 -1.98 -12.35
CA ILE A 6 -7.75 -2.05 -10.89
C ILE A 6 -7.62 -3.51 -10.46
N MET A 7 -6.49 -3.83 -9.85
CA MET A 7 -6.26 -5.12 -9.21
C MET A 7 -6.65 -5.01 -7.73
N TYR A 8 -7.31 -6.04 -7.18
CA TYR A 8 -7.65 -6.11 -5.76
C TYR A 8 -6.97 -7.31 -5.11
N TYR A 9 -6.19 -7.08 -4.07
CA TYR A 9 -5.55 -8.15 -3.30
C TYR A 9 -6.47 -8.65 -2.19
N GLU A 10 -6.75 -9.95 -2.20
CA GLU A 10 -7.41 -10.65 -1.12
C GLU A 10 -6.44 -11.69 -0.55
N ASP A 11 -6.20 -11.61 0.75
CA ASP A 11 -5.27 -12.51 1.42
C ASP A 11 -5.93 -13.82 1.86
N GLY A 12 -7.24 -13.93 1.63
CA GLY A 12 -8.09 -15.09 1.89
C GLY A 12 -8.36 -15.30 3.38
N ARG A 13 -7.90 -14.40 4.26
CA ARG A 13 -7.82 -14.64 5.70
C ARG A 13 -8.50 -13.55 6.52
N HIS A 14 -7.99 -12.32 6.48
CA HIS A 14 -8.36 -11.28 7.45
C HIS A 14 -9.81 -10.81 7.31
N SER A 15 -10.23 -10.50 6.08
CA SER A 15 -11.61 -10.16 5.71
C SER A 15 -12.50 -11.38 5.49
N HIS A 16 -11.95 -12.60 5.63
CA HIS A 16 -12.60 -13.80 5.11
C HIS A 16 -12.51 -15.00 6.04
N ILE A 17 -11.66 -16.01 5.78
CA ILE A 17 -11.73 -17.34 6.43
C ILE A 17 -11.63 -17.29 7.97
N TYR A 18 -11.07 -16.21 8.53
CA TYR A 18 -11.01 -15.98 9.98
C TYR A 18 -12.39 -15.66 10.60
N THR A 19 -13.30 -15.11 9.81
CA THR A 19 -14.61 -14.60 10.27
C THR A 19 -15.66 -15.70 10.41
N TYR A 20 -15.51 -16.82 9.72
CA TYR A 20 -16.48 -17.92 9.70
C TYR A 20 -16.17 -18.99 10.74
N GLU A 21 -17.17 -19.46 11.46
CA GLU A 21 -17.02 -20.62 12.35
C GLU A 21 -16.94 -21.92 11.54
N PRO A 22 -16.10 -22.90 11.94
CA PRO A 22 -16.05 -24.17 11.25
C PRO A 22 -17.29 -25.05 11.52
N PRO A 23 -17.79 -25.80 10.53
CA PRO A 23 -17.31 -25.87 9.14
C PRO A 23 -17.82 -24.71 8.26
N MET A 24 -16.90 -24.08 7.53
CA MET A 24 -17.23 -23.08 6.51
C MET A 24 -17.78 -23.74 5.26
N GLN A 25 -18.84 -23.18 4.70
CA GLN A 25 -19.51 -23.70 3.50
C GLN A 25 -18.87 -23.16 2.21
N LYS A 26 -19.03 -23.89 1.10
CA LYS A 26 -18.53 -23.45 -0.22
C LYS A 26 -19.04 -22.06 -0.60
N GLU A 27 -20.34 -21.83 -0.44
CA GLU A 27 -21.02 -20.57 -0.77
C GLU A 27 -20.50 -19.41 0.09
N GLU A 28 -20.04 -19.69 1.31
CA GLU A 28 -19.39 -18.71 2.15
C GLU A 28 -18.02 -18.36 1.58
N TYR A 29 -17.26 -19.32 1.04
CA TYR A 29 -15.94 -19.08 0.44
C TYR A 29 -16.02 -18.25 -0.85
N GLU A 30 -17.09 -18.43 -1.63
CA GLU A 30 -17.39 -17.60 -2.80
C GLU A 30 -17.58 -16.11 -2.46
N ALA A 31 -17.79 -15.76 -1.19
CA ALA A 31 -17.97 -14.37 -0.77
C ALA A 31 -16.76 -13.47 -1.07
N VAL A 32 -15.55 -14.04 -1.18
CA VAL A 32 -14.35 -13.33 -1.64
C VAL A 32 -14.58 -12.63 -2.98
N VAL A 33 -15.24 -13.31 -3.92
CA VAL A 33 -15.57 -12.74 -5.24
C VAL A 33 -16.86 -11.93 -5.15
N ASN A 34 -17.87 -12.43 -4.44
CA ASN A 34 -19.19 -11.80 -4.40
C ASN A 34 -19.15 -10.37 -3.87
N GLN A 35 -18.28 -10.10 -2.91
CA GLN A 35 -18.09 -8.77 -2.31
C GLN A 35 -17.52 -7.73 -3.29
N LEU A 36 -16.97 -8.14 -4.43
CA LEU A 36 -16.41 -7.26 -5.46
C LEU A 36 -17.34 -7.11 -6.68
N LEU A 37 -18.48 -7.81 -6.72
CA LEU A 37 -19.44 -7.73 -7.82
C LEU A 37 -19.98 -6.29 -7.99
N GLY A 38 -20.06 -5.84 -9.24
CA GLY A 38 -20.52 -4.49 -9.57
C GLY A 38 -19.52 -3.37 -9.28
N THR A 39 -18.33 -3.70 -8.79
CA THR A 39 -17.20 -2.76 -8.64
C THR A 39 -16.39 -2.69 -9.95
N PRO A 40 -15.49 -1.70 -10.12
CA PRO A 40 -14.63 -1.64 -11.30
C PRO A 40 -13.36 -2.48 -11.18
N VAL A 41 -13.22 -3.32 -10.15
CA VAL A 41 -12.13 -4.29 -10.05
C VAL A 41 -12.24 -5.25 -11.23
N ASP A 42 -11.15 -5.42 -11.97
CA ASP A 42 -11.10 -6.34 -13.12
C ASP A 42 -10.21 -7.57 -12.88
N THR A 43 -9.27 -7.49 -11.93
CA THR A 43 -8.45 -8.62 -11.48
C THR A 43 -8.52 -8.82 -9.97
N LEU A 44 -8.90 -10.02 -9.56
CA LEU A 44 -8.71 -10.49 -8.18
C LEU A 44 -7.32 -11.14 -8.07
N VAL A 45 -6.53 -10.67 -7.12
CA VAL A 45 -5.21 -11.21 -6.79
C VAL A 45 -5.33 -11.94 -5.47
N PHE A 46 -5.38 -13.27 -5.53
CA PHE A 46 -5.75 -14.11 -4.39
C PHE A 46 -4.51 -14.79 -3.79
N CYS A 47 -4.20 -14.48 -2.54
CA CYS A 47 -3.03 -15.05 -1.88
C CYS A 47 -3.24 -16.53 -1.55
N LEU A 48 -2.29 -17.37 -1.98
CA LEU A 48 -2.34 -18.83 -1.76
C LEU A 48 -2.22 -19.23 -0.28
N GLY A 49 -1.70 -18.32 0.55
CA GLY A 49 -1.47 -18.53 1.98
C GLY A 49 -0.47 -17.53 2.52
N GLU A 50 0.31 -17.91 3.53
CA GLU A 50 1.40 -17.04 3.98
C GLU A 50 2.69 -17.24 3.17
N GLY A 51 2.68 -18.01 2.08
CA GLY A 51 3.89 -18.32 1.31
C GLY A 51 4.82 -19.35 1.96
N ARG A 52 4.77 -19.51 3.28
CA ARG A 52 5.37 -20.66 3.99
C ARG A 52 4.50 -21.92 3.92
N THR A 53 3.18 -21.72 3.92
CA THR A 53 2.18 -22.78 3.80
C THR A 53 0.96 -22.24 3.03
N MET A 54 0.18 -23.17 2.47
CA MET A 54 -0.96 -22.89 1.59
C MET A 54 -2.30 -23.21 2.27
N LEU A 55 -3.37 -22.59 1.80
CA LEU A 55 -4.74 -22.85 2.24
C LEU A 55 -5.60 -23.60 1.20
N HIS A 56 -5.04 -23.92 0.03
CA HIS A 56 -5.66 -24.73 -1.02
C HIS A 56 -5.19 -26.19 -0.98
N ASP A 57 -5.80 -27.07 -1.77
CA ASP A 57 -5.45 -28.50 -1.88
C ASP A 57 -4.14 -28.72 -2.67
N THR A 58 -3.04 -28.21 -2.12
CA THR A 58 -1.72 -28.22 -2.76
C THR A 58 -1.06 -29.60 -2.73
N LYS A 59 -0.38 -29.94 -3.82
CA LYS A 59 0.50 -31.12 -3.98
C LYS A 59 1.98 -30.72 -4.04
N ALA A 60 2.28 -29.48 -4.43
CA ALA A 60 3.64 -28.96 -4.54
C ALA A 60 4.12 -28.24 -3.27
N GLY A 61 3.22 -27.57 -2.54
CA GLY A 61 3.50 -26.92 -1.27
C GLY A 61 3.03 -27.74 -0.08
N GLU A 62 3.03 -27.10 1.09
CA GLU A 62 2.57 -27.71 2.34
C GLU A 62 1.35 -26.99 2.89
N PHE A 63 0.36 -27.75 3.32
CA PHE A 63 -0.89 -27.21 3.85
C PHE A 63 -0.68 -26.53 5.21
N TRP A 64 -1.36 -25.40 5.44
CA TRP A 64 -1.29 -24.64 6.67
C TRP A 64 -1.63 -25.52 7.87
N GLY A 65 -0.72 -25.64 8.83
CA GLY A 65 -0.91 -26.43 10.04
C GLY A 65 -0.95 -27.95 9.85
N HIS A 66 -0.45 -28.48 8.72
CA HIS A 66 -0.35 -29.92 8.50
C HIS A 66 0.54 -30.63 9.56
N ASN A 67 1.49 -29.90 10.16
CA ASN A 67 2.44 -30.37 11.16
C ASN A 67 2.10 -29.88 12.60
N VAL A 68 0.82 -29.54 12.87
CA VAL A 68 0.38 -28.91 14.13
C VAL A 68 -0.68 -29.73 14.85
N ASP A 69 -0.31 -30.27 16.01
CA ASP A 69 -1.26 -30.98 16.89
C ASP A 69 -1.96 -30.03 17.86
N LYS A 70 -1.22 -29.09 18.45
CA LYS A 70 -1.69 -28.15 19.47
C LYS A 70 -1.49 -26.72 19.00
N TRP A 71 -2.57 -25.95 19.03
CA TRP A 71 -2.60 -24.61 18.44
C TRP A 71 -2.40 -23.53 19.52
N PRO A 72 -1.35 -22.69 19.39
CA PRO A 72 -1.15 -21.52 20.26
C PRO A 72 -2.01 -20.33 19.83
N HIS A 73 -2.71 -20.42 18.68
CA HIS A 73 -3.49 -19.32 18.11
C HIS A 73 -4.85 -19.81 17.61
N THR A 74 -5.93 -19.35 18.24
CA THR A 74 -7.30 -19.82 17.98
C THR A 74 -7.81 -19.45 16.58
N ILE A 75 -7.51 -18.23 16.10
CA ILE A 75 -7.93 -17.78 14.76
C ILE A 75 -7.22 -18.57 13.64
N TRP A 76 -5.92 -18.85 13.78
CA TRP A 76 -5.19 -19.63 12.78
C TRP A 76 -5.60 -21.10 12.78
N ARG A 77 -5.98 -21.65 13.94
CA ARG A 77 -6.63 -22.95 14.03
C ARG A 77 -7.96 -22.97 13.28
N ARG A 78 -8.79 -21.93 13.45
CA ARG A 78 -10.07 -21.80 12.74
C ARG A 78 -9.87 -21.81 11.22
N ALA A 79 -8.92 -21.04 10.71
CA ALA A 79 -8.58 -21.03 9.28
C ALA A 79 -8.19 -22.41 8.77
N HIS A 80 -7.32 -23.12 9.49
CA HIS A 80 -6.96 -24.49 9.18
C HIS A 80 -8.19 -25.41 9.13
N GLN A 81 -9.08 -25.34 10.13
CA GLN A 81 -10.27 -26.20 10.17
C GLN A 81 -11.22 -25.94 9.01
N ASN A 82 -11.44 -24.66 8.66
CA ASN A 82 -12.29 -24.27 7.54
C ASN A 82 -11.71 -24.78 6.21
N ALA A 83 -10.45 -24.46 5.92
CA ALA A 83 -9.80 -24.90 4.68
C ALA A 83 -9.73 -26.43 4.59
N LYS A 84 -9.38 -27.10 5.70
CA LYS A 84 -9.29 -28.57 5.74
C LYS A 84 -10.63 -29.23 5.46
N ASN A 85 -11.71 -28.76 6.11
CA ASN A 85 -13.03 -29.34 5.92
C ASN A 85 -13.54 -29.13 4.49
N LEU A 86 -13.34 -27.94 3.90
CA LEU A 86 -13.66 -27.68 2.49
C LEU A 86 -12.93 -28.68 1.57
N ILE A 87 -11.63 -28.88 1.77
CA ILE A 87 -10.81 -29.82 0.98
C ILE A 87 -11.30 -31.27 1.16
N GLU A 88 -11.59 -31.70 2.39
CA GLU A 88 -12.09 -33.07 2.69
C GLU A 88 -13.46 -33.35 2.04
N GLU A 89 -14.26 -32.31 1.80
CA GLU A 89 -15.54 -32.39 1.09
C GLU A 89 -15.39 -32.30 -0.44
N GLY A 90 -14.17 -32.16 -0.95
CA GLY A 90 -13.86 -32.02 -2.38
C GLY A 90 -13.98 -30.58 -2.91
N ASN A 91 -14.10 -29.60 -2.02
CA ASN A 91 -14.19 -28.18 -2.35
C ASN A 91 -12.81 -27.52 -2.13
N ASP A 92 -11.93 -27.61 -3.12
CA ASP A 92 -10.61 -26.94 -3.06
C ASP A 92 -10.75 -25.40 -3.05
N PRO A 93 -10.31 -24.70 -1.99
CA PRO A 93 -10.46 -23.26 -1.84
C PRO A 93 -10.00 -22.42 -3.04
N LEU A 94 -8.83 -22.73 -3.64
CA LEU A 94 -8.35 -21.97 -4.80
C LEU A 94 -9.25 -22.20 -6.02
N ARG A 95 -9.69 -23.44 -6.23
CA ARG A 95 -10.58 -23.80 -7.34
C ARG A 95 -11.94 -23.11 -7.21
N ILE A 96 -12.51 -23.04 -6.01
CA ILE A 96 -13.76 -22.31 -5.74
C ILE A 96 -13.63 -20.86 -6.20
N ILE A 97 -12.56 -20.18 -5.80
CA ILE A 97 -12.34 -18.77 -6.18
C ILE A 97 -12.13 -18.62 -7.69
N CYS A 98 -11.34 -19.49 -8.32
CA CYS A 98 -11.13 -19.43 -9.76
C CYS A 98 -12.44 -19.62 -10.54
N GLU A 99 -13.22 -20.66 -10.21
CA GLU A 99 -14.49 -20.94 -10.89
C GLU A 99 -15.50 -19.81 -10.67
N ARG A 100 -15.55 -19.27 -9.44
CA ARG A 100 -16.45 -18.15 -9.12
C ARG A 100 -16.04 -16.88 -9.88
N ALA A 101 -14.76 -16.53 -9.88
CA ALA A 101 -14.22 -15.38 -10.61
C ALA A 101 -14.54 -15.49 -12.11
N GLN A 102 -14.33 -16.66 -12.71
CA GLN A 102 -14.66 -16.92 -14.11
C GLN A 102 -16.15 -16.79 -14.41
N SER A 103 -17.01 -17.31 -13.53
CA SER A 103 -18.47 -17.23 -13.70
C SER A 103 -18.99 -15.79 -13.72
N GLU A 104 -18.27 -14.88 -13.07
CA GLU A 104 -18.63 -13.46 -12.93
C GLU A 104 -17.78 -12.54 -13.82
N GLY A 105 -16.83 -13.10 -14.60
CA GLY A 105 -16.02 -12.37 -15.57
C GLY A 105 -14.83 -11.60 -14.99
N PHE A 106 -14.33 -11.97 -13.81
CA PHE A 106 -13.06 -11.45 -13.26
C PHE A 106 -11.87 -12.24 -13.78
N MET A 107 -10.74 -11.55 -13.95
CA MET A 107 -9.45 -12.22 -14.03
C MET A 107 -9.01 -12.68 -12.62
N ILE A 108 -8.40 -13.87 -12.52
CA ILE A 108 -7.86 -14.41 -11.26
C ILE A 108 -6.35 -14.66 -11.35
N TYR A 109 -5.61 -14.06 -10.43
CA TYR A 109 -4.15 -14.18 -10.32
C TYR A 109 -3.84 -14.71 -8.92
N PRO A 110 -3.45 -16.00 -8.77
CA PRO A 110 -2.91 -16.46 -7.51
C PRO A 110 -1.64 -15.69 -7.18
N SER A 111 -1.45 -15.39 -5.90
CA SER A 111 -0.33 -14.60 -5.38
C SER A 111 0.47 -15.41 -4.37
N LEU A 112 1.80 -15.39 -4.53
CA LEU A 112 2.73 -16.07 -3.63
C LEU A 112 3.72 -15.09 -3.01
N ASN A 113 3.69 -15.00 -1.68
CA ASN A 113 4.78 -14.38 -0.91
C ASN A 113 6.00 -15.29 -0.96
N ILE A 114 7.08 -14.85 -1.60
CA ILE A 114 8.24 -15.71 -1.85
C ILE A 114 9.08 -15.92 -0.60
N GLN A 115 9.18 -14.90 0.24
CA GLN A 115 10.14 -14.86 1.34
C GLN A 115 9.49 -14.48 2.66
N TRP A 116 9.99 -15.10 3.73
CA TRP A 116 9.71 -14.77 5.12
C TRP A 116 10.91 -15.09 5.98
N ASP A 117 11.00 -14.41 7.11
CA ASP A 117 12.02 -14.68 8.12
C ASP A 117 11.88 -16.10 8.71
N SER A 118 12.95 -16.54 9.36
CA SER A 118 13.01 -17.84 10.04
C SER A 118 12.02 -17.90 11.19
N ALA A 119 11.73 -19.12 11.62
CA ALA A 119 10.87 -19.38 12.77
C ALA A 119 11.30 -20.68 13.44
N VAL A 120 11.25 -20.70 14.77
CA VAL A 120 11.60 -21.87 15.56
C VAL A 120 10.35 -22.62 15.97
N ARG A 121 10.36 -23.95 15.79
CA ARG A 121 9.22 -24.81 16.14
C ARG A 121 8.92 -24.71 17.65
N GLY A 122 7.67 -24.39 17.98
CA GLY A 122 7.21 -24.25 19.37
C GLY A 122 7.47 -22.89 20.01
N GLU A 123 8.16 -21.97 19.33
CA GLU A 123 8.41 -20.61 19.85
C GLU A 123 7.43 -19.60 19.27
N GLY A 124 6.76 -18.87 20.17
CA GLY A 124 5.70 -17.94 19.79
C GLY A 124 4.51 -18.64 19.13
N SER A 125 3.76 -17.90 18.31
CA SER A 125 2.63 -18.46 17.56
C SER A 125 3.01 -18.84 16.13
N ILE A 126 3.93 -18.09 15.49
CA ILE A 126 4.15 -18.09 14.02
C ILE A 126 4.44 -19.48 13.45
N TRP A 127 5.13 -20.34 14.21
CA TRP A 127 5.56 -21.67 13.79
C TRP A 127 4.44 -22.57 13.26
N VAL A 128 3.17 -22.36 13.65
CA VAL A 128 2.04 -23.17 13.14
C VAL A 128 1.66 -22.89 11.67
N ARG A 129 2.35 -21.93 11.04
CA ARG A 129 2.15 -21.51 9.65
C ARG A 129 3.37 -21.76 8.79
N VAL A 130 4.33 -22.52 9.32
CA VAL A 130 5.65 -22.75 8.72
C VAL A 130 5.73 -24.19 8.24
N SER A 131 6.25 -24.37 7.03
CA SER A 131 6.46 -25.67 6.40
C SER A 131 7.57 -26.47 7.08
N ASP A 132 7.47 -27.80 7.02
CA ASP A 132 8.56 -28.72 7.32
C ASP A 132 9.77 -28.43 6.42
N PHE A 133 9.58 -28.06 5.14
CA PHE A 133 10.68 -27.59 4.30
C PHE A 133 11.47 -26.44 4.94
N ARG A 134 10.82 -25.45 5.55
CA ARG A 134 11.53 -24.35 6.21
C ARG A 134 12.23 -24.80 7.50
N PHE A 135 11.60 -25.68 8.28
CA PHE A 135 12.22 -26.20 9.50
C PHE A 135 13.42 -27.12 9.24
N ASP A 136 13.37 -27.92 8.18
CA ASP A 136 14.35 -28.96 7.90
C ASP A 136 15.53 -28.46 7.05
N ASN A 137 15.52 -27.19 6.64
CA ASN A 137 16.51 -26.62 5.73
C ASN A 137 17.01 -25.24 6.21
N THR A 138 17.18 -25.07 7.52
CA THR A 138 17.76 -23.84 8.10
C THR A 138 19.23 -23.63 7.71
N ASP A 139 19.91 -24.68 7.25
CA ASP A 139 21.24 -24.63 6.65
C ASP A 139 21.27 -23.90 5.29
N LEU A 140 20.10 -23.68 4.67
CA LEU A 140 19.95 -22.93 3.42
C LEU A 140 19.54 -21.46 3.63
N GLU A 141 19.50 -20.99 4.88
CA GLU A 141 19.22 -19.58 5.18
C GLU A 141 20.43 -18.69 4.92
N ILE A 142 20.20 -17.42 4.59
CA ILE A 142 21.25 -16.44 4.28
C ILE A 142 22.28 -16.33 5.42
N GLY A 143 21.82 -16.41 6.67
CA GLY A 143 22.64 -16.34 7.87
C GLY A 143 23.31 -17.65 8.30
N ALA A 144 23.05 -18.78 7.63
CA ALA A 144 23.48 -20.10 8.10
C ALA A 144 25.01 -20.24 8.24
N ASP A 145 25.76 -19.55 7.38
CA ASP A 145 27.24 -19.55 7.38
C ASP A 145 27.85 -18.70 8.52
N GLY A 146 27.04 -17.92 9.26
CA GLY A 146 27.46 -17.10 10.40
C GLY A 146 28.44 -15.96 10.05
N ASN A 147 28.63 -15.66 8.77
CA ASN A 147 29.61 -14.70 8.23
C ASN A 147 28.98 -13.34 7.83
N ILE A 148 27.78 -13.08 8.35
CA ILE A 148 26.98 -11.90 8.14
C ILE A 148 26.75 -11.15 9.47
N ASP A 149 26.45 -9.87 9.38
CA ASP A 149 26.03 -9.07 10.53
C ASP A 149 24.77 -9.69 11.17
N PRO A 150 24.76 -10.00 12.48
CA PRO A 150 23.58 -10.50 13.19
C PRO A 150 22.35 -9.60 13.08
N ASP A 151 22.55 -8.29 12.86
CA ASP A 151 21.47 -7.31 12.73
C ASP A 151 20.96 -7.19 11.27
N PHE A 152 21.47 -8.01 10.34
CA PHE A 152 20.98 -8.01 8.96
C PHE A 152 19.50 -8.46 8.91
N PRO A 153 18.57 -7.63 8.39
CA PRO A 153 17.14 -7.93 8.46
C PRO A 153 16.70 -9.21 7.75
N GLY A 154 17.47 -9.67 6.76
CA GLY A 154 17.21 -10.89 6.00
C GLY A 154 17.94 -12.13 6.50
N ILE A 155 18.48 -12.13 7.73
CA ILE A 155 19.36 -13.21 8.21
C ILE A 155 18.69 -14.60 8.18
N GLY A 156 17.41 -14.70 8.55
CA GLY A 156 16.64 -15.95 8.54
C GLY A 156 15.90 -16.23 7.23
N CYS A 157 16.08 -15.42 6.18
CA CYS A 157 15.49 -15.65 4.87
C CYS A 157 16.19 -16.82 4.14
N MET A 158 15.47 -17.57 3.30
CA MET A 158 16.11 -18.60 2.47
C MET A 158 17.03 -17.97 1.42
N ASP A 159 18.22 -18.52 1.25
CA ASP A 159 19.20 -18.06 0.27
C ASP A 159 18.93 -18.67 -1.11
N PHE A 160 18.57 -17.79 -2.04
CA PHE A 160 18.25 -18.13 -3.42
C PHE A 160 19.48 -18.54 -4.22
N LYS A 161 20.69 -18.53 -3.68
CA LYS A 161 21.83 -19.21 -4.32
C LYS A 161 21.61 -20.72 -4.43
N HIS A 162 20.86 -21.31 -3.51
CA HIS A 162 20.57 -22.74 -3.50
C HIS A 162 19.43 -23.10 -4.46
N GLN A 163 19.70 -24.00 -5.40
CA GLN A 163 18.69 -24.48 -6.37
C GLN A 163 17.47 -25.10 -5.66
N LYS A 164 17.68 -25.81 -4.54
CA LYS A 164 16.61 -26.44 -3.75
C LYS A 164 15.58 -25.42 -3.23
N VAL A 165 16.01 -24.22 -2.85
CA VAL A 165 15.12 -23.11 -2.45
C VAL A 165 14.28 -22.65 -3.63
N ARG A 166 14.93 -22.42 -4.77
CA ARG A 166 14.28 -21.95 -6.00
C ARG A 166 13.27 -22.96 -6.54
N ASP A 167 13.59 -24.25 -6.45
CA ASP A 167 12.74 -25.34 -6.94
C ASP A 167 11.49 -25.53 -6.07
N GLU A 168 11.59 -25.38 -4.75
CA GLU A 168 10.43 -25.44 -3.86
C GLU A 168 9.43 -24.33 -4.20
N ARG A 169 9.90 -23.08 -4.29
CA ARG A 169 9.04 -21.94 -4.67
C ARG A 169 8.48 -22.09 -6.08
N PHE A 170 9.30 -22.53 -7.03
CA PHE A 170 8.87 -22.76 -8.41
C PHE A 170 7.79 -23.83 -8.52
N GLY A 171 7.85 -24.91 -7.72
CA GLY A 171 6.85 -25.98 -7.73
C GLY A 171 5.45 -25.49 -7.42
N ILE A 172 5.30 -24.61 -6.43
CA ILE A 172 4.01 -24.00 -6.04
C ILE A 172 3.47 -23.12 -7.18
N ILE A 173 4.34 -22.31 -7.79
CA ILE A 173 3.96 -21.45 -8.93
C ILE A 173 3.52 -22.31 -10.12
N GLN A 174 4.28 -23.36 -10.43
CA GLN A 174 3.98 -24.28 -11.52
C GLN A 174 2.62 -24.96 -11.32
N GLU A 175 2.36 -25.51 -10.13
CA GLU A 175 1.06 -26.10 -9.77
C GLU A 175 -0.07 -25.11 -10.00
N ALA A 176 0.04 -23.90 -9.46
CA ALA A 176 -1.00 -22.89 -9.54
C ALA A 176 -1.36 -22.54 -10.99
N VAL A 177 -0.39 -22.48 -11.89
CA VAL A 177 -0.66 -22.14 -13.30
C VAL A 177 -1.03 -23.34 -14.16
N THR A 178 -0.62 -24.57 -13.82
CA THR A 178 -0.95 -25.75 -14.66
C THR A 178 -2.23 -26.46 -14.23
N GLU A 179 -2.55 -26.48 -12.93
CA GLU A 179 -3.66 -27.27 -12.38
C GLU A 179 -4.95 -26.46 -12.17
N TYR A 180 -4.86 -25.12 -12.19
CA TYR A 180 -5.98 -24.22 -11.93
C TYR A 180 -6.34 -23.37 -13.15
N PRO A 181 -7.64 -23.03 -13.31
CA PRO A 181 -8.10 -22.22 -14.42
C PRO A 181 -7.86 -20.73 -14.11
N VAL A 182 -6.59 -20.32 -14.14
CA VAL A 182 -6.14 -18.96 -13.82
C VAL A 182 -5.84 -18.12 -15.06
N ASP A 183 -5.82 -16.79 -14.91
CA ASP A 183 -5.53 -15.82 -15.98
C ASP A 183 -4.09 -15.27 -15.91
N GLY A 184 -3.43 -15.49 -14.79
CA GLY A 184 -2.06 -15.06 -14.56
C GLY A 184 -1.54 -15.55 -13.23
N PHE A 185 -0.40 -15.03 -12.82
CA PHE A 185 0.20 -15.31 -11.51
C PHE A 185 0.93 -14.07 -11.00
N GLU A 186 0.85 -13.82 -9.69
CA GLU A 186 1.60 -12.77 -9.02
C GLU A 186 2.69 -13.35 -8.12
N ILE A 187 3.91 -12.86 -8.30
CA ILE A 187 5.05 -13.11 -7.43
C ILE A 187 5.21 -11.89 -6.52
N ASN A 188 5.02 -12.06 -5.22
CA ASN A 188 5.26 -10.98 -4.27
C ASN A 188 6.70 -11.06 -3.71
N LEU A 189 7.58 -10.20 -4.23
CA LEU A 189 8.96 -10.02 -3.76
C LEU A 189 9.10 -8.87 -2.76
N ALA A 190 8.08 -8.02 -2.62
CA ALA A 190 8.13 -6.83 -1.76
C ALA A 190 8.01 -7.17 -0.27
N GLN A 191 7.28 -8.22 0.09
CA GLN A 191 6.98 -8.59 1.50
C GLN A 191 8.23 -8.76 2.40
N MET A 192 9.32 -9.28 1.84
CA MET A 192 10.61 -9.47 2.53
C MET A 192 11.70 -9.52 1.45
N PRO A 193 12.26 -8.39 1.02
CA PRO A 193 13.00 -8.30 -0.24
C PRO A 193 14.46 -8.80 -0.13
N TYR A 194 14.73 -9.81 0.68
CA TYR A 194 16.06 -10.38 0.91
C TYR A 194 16.14 -11.82 0.37
N PHE A 195 16.99 -12.02 -0.64
CA PHE A 195 17.10 -13.31 -1.35
C PHE A 195 18.51 -13.86 -1.41
N PHE A 196 19.53 -13.06 -1.12
CA PHE A 196 20.93 -13.46 -1.22
C PHE A 196 21.74 -12.84 -0.08
N HIS A 197 22.85 -13.48 0.26
CA HIS A 197 23.86 -12.87 1.11
C HIS A 197 24.33 -11.52 0.50
N PRO A 198 24.50 -10.42 1.28
CA PRO A 198 24.84 -9.09 0.76
C PRO A 198 26.10 -9.02 -0.12
N LYS A 199 27.06 -9.93 0.12
CA LYS A 199 28.29 -10.05 -0.68
C LYS A 199 28.11 -10.84 -1.99
N GLU A 200 26.98 -11.52 -2.17
CA GLU A 200 26.71 -12.43 -3.28
C GLU A 200 25.62 -11.89 -4.23
N THR A 201 25.05 -10.71 -3.96
CA THR A 201 23.94 -10.13 -4.74
C THR A 201 24.27 -9.93 -6.21
N ASN A 202 25.53 -9.65 -6.57
CA ASN A 202 25.97 -9.55 -7.98
C ASN A 202 25.74 -10.87 -8.75
N ALA A 203 26.12 -12.02 -8.18
CA ALA A 203 25.84 -13.32 -8.78
C ALA A 203 24.35 -13.69 -8.65
N GLY A 204 23.73 -13.28 -7.54
CA GLY A 204 22.31 -13.42 -7.28
C GLY A 204 21.42 -12.80 -8.37
N ARG A 205 21.80 -11.65 -8.95
CA ARG A 205 21.04 -11.03 -10.06
C ARG A 205 20.87 -11.96 -11.25
N THR A 206 21.94 -12.65 -11.65
CA THR A 206 21.88 -13.62 -12.75
C THR A 206 20.95 -14.77 -12.39
N ILE A 207 21.12 -15.34 -11.20
CA ILE A 207 20.31 -16.46 -10.69
C ILE A 207 18.82 -16.09 -10.64
N MET A 208 18.48 -14.92 -10.09
CA MET A 208 17.11 -14.45 -9.97
C MET A 208 16.50 -14.16 -11.35
N THR A 209 17.26 -13.54 -12.26
CA THR A 209 16.80 -13.26 -13.64
C THR A 209 16.49 -14.55 -14.40
N GLU A 210 17.35 -15.57 -14.29
CA GLU A 210 17.10 -16.88 -14.91
C GLU A 210 15.86 -17.56 -14.31
N TRP A 211 15.67 -17.45 -12.99
CA TRP A 211 14.51 -18.00 -12.30
C TRP A 211 13.20 -17.30 -12.73
N ILE A 212 13.18 -15.98 -12.81
CA ILE A 212 12.04 -15.21 -13.34
C ILE A 212 11.76 -15.57 -14.80
N SER A 213 12.79 -15.70 -15.63
CA SER A 213 12.64 -16.12 -17.04
C SER A 213 12.02 -17.53 -17.16
N LYS A 214 12.42 -18.48 -16.31
CA LYS A 214 11.83 -19.82 -16.22
C LYS A 214 10.34 -19.75 -15.82
N ILE A 215 9.99 -18.93 -14.84
CA ILE A 215 8.60 -18.74 -14.42
C ILE A 215 7.78 -18.12 -15.52
N HIS A 216 8.25 -17.03 -16.13
CA HIS A 216 7.56 -16.37 -17.24
C HIS A 216 7.27 -17.35 -18.37
N SER A 217 8.26 -18.13 -18.79
CA SER A 217 8.09 -19.17 -19.81
C SER A 217 7.04 -20.22 -19.40
N THR A 218 7.02 -20.62 -18.14
CA THR A 218 6.03 -21.59 -17.60
C THR A 218 4.62 -21.00 -17.62
N VAL A 219 4.45 -19.74 -17.22
CA VAL A 219 3.17 -19.02 -17.30
C VAL A 219 2.67 -18.96 -18.74
N LYS A 220 3.53 -18.54 -19.69
CA LYS A 220 3.16 -18.45 -21.12
C LYS A 220 2.85 -19.80 -21.75
N ASN A 221 3.59 -20.84 -21.40
CA ASN A 221 3.34 -22.19 -21.90
C ASN A 221 2.03 -22.79 -21.36
N SER A 222 1.63 -22.39 -20.14
CA SER A 222 0.34 -22.79 -19.57
C SER A 222 -0.86 -22.06 -20.24
N GLY A 223 -0.62 -20.92 -20.88
CA GLY A 223 -1.58 -20.18 -21.69
C GLY A 223 -0.95 -18.91 -22.25
N ALA A 224 -0.96 -18.73 -23.57
CA ALA A 224 -0.24 -17.64 -24.25
C ALA A 224 -0.70 -16.24 -23.79
N ASP A 225 -1.96 -16.14 -23.39
CA ASP A 225 -2.62 -14.93 -22.94
C ASP A 225 -2.38 -14.62 -21.46
N ARG A 226 -1.88 -15.61 -20.69
CA ARG A 226 -1.63 -15.47 -19.25
C ARG A 226 -0.47 -14.53 -18.98
N LYS A 227 -0.57 -13.79 -17.88
CA LYS A 227 0.39 -12.75 -17.53
C LYS A 227 1.17 -13.10 -16.26
N LEU A 228 2.47 -12.82 -16.25
CA LEU A 228 3.28 -12.81 -15.04
C LEU A 228 3.31 -11.40 -14.46
N ALA A 229 2.75 -11.24 -13.26
CA ALA A 229 2.88 -10.05 -12.45
C ALA A 229 3.96 -10.24 -11.37
N ILE A 230 4.78 -9.22 -11.13
CA ILE A 230 5.79 -9.24 -10.06
C ILE A 230 5.62 -7.99 -9.21
N ARG A 231 5.47 -8.17 -7.90
CA ARG A 231 5.44 -7.06 -6.94
C ARG A 231 6.83 -6.81 -6.36
N VAL A 232 7.28 -5.57 -6.40
CA VAL A 232 8.58 -5.12 -5.88
C VAL A 232 8.44 -3.85 -5.06
N ILE A 233 9.45 -3.55 -4.25
CA ILE A 233 9.52 -2.30 -3.48
C ILE A 233 9.73 -1.08 -4.40
N ASN A 234 9.24 0.09 -3.98
CA ASN A 234 9.32 1.34 -4.74
C ASN A 234 10.71 1.99 -4.68
N ASN A 235 11.76 1.25 -5.03
CA ASN A 235 13.12 1.76 -5.17
C ASN A 235 13.91 0.83 -6.11
N ILE A 236 14.05 1.23 -7.38
CA ILE A 236 14.72 0.40 -8.40
C ILE A 236 16.19 0.14 -8.04
N ASP A 237 16.91 1.17 -7.57
CA ASP A 237 18.32 1.03 -7.28
C ASP A 237 18.52 0.09 -6.08
N ARG A 238 17.64 0.20 -5.08
CA ARG A 238 17.63 -0.74 -3.96
C ARG A 238 17.26 -2.16 -4.38
N CYS A 239 16.29 -2.35 -5.29
CA CYS A 239 16.00 -3.66 -5.86
C CYS A 239 17.27 -4.28 -6.46
N LEU A 240 18.05 -3.50 -7.22
CA LEU A 240 19.29 -3.96 -7.85
C LEU A 240 20.36 -4.34 -6.80
N GLU A 241 20.50 -3.55 -5.74
CA GLU A 241 21.40 -3.86 -4.61
C GLU A 241 21.03 -5.18 -3.93
N LEU A 242 19.73 -5.47 -3.79
CA LEU A 242 19.18 -6.68 -3.17
C LEU A 242 19.21 -7.91 -4.09
N GLY A 243 19.71 -7.76 -5.33
CA GLY A 243 19.83 -8.86 -6.29
C GLY A 243 18.64 -9.00 -7.25
N LEU A 244 17.76 -7.99 -7.32
CA LEU A 244 16.58 -7.96 -8.19
C LEU A 244 16.81 -6.95 -9.33
N ASP A 245 17.21 -7.43 -10.51
CA ASP A 245 17.46 -6.58 -11.68
C ASP A 245 16.16 -6.29 -12.46
N VAL A 246 15.26 -5.54 -11.82
CA VAL A 246 13.91 -5.28 -12.33
C VAL A 246 13.94 -4.56 -13.69
N LYS A 247 14.90 -3.65 -13.90
CA LYS A 247 15.08 -2.95 -15.18
C LYS A 247 15.41 -3.92 -16.30
N GLU A 248 16.30 -4.89 -16.05
CA GLU A 248 16.63 -5.90 -17.05
C GLU A 248 15.44 -6.83 -17.31
N TRP A 249 14.65 -7.19 -16.29
CA TRP A 249 13.44 -8.02 -16.48
C TRP A 249 12.41 -7.34 -17.38
N ILE A 250 12.16 -6.04 -17.14
CA ILE A 250 11.26 -5.21 -17.95
C ILE A 250 11.77 -5.12 -19.40
N LYS A 251 13.07 -4.85 -19.57
CA LYS A 251 13.71 -4.73 -20.89
C LYS A 251 13.72 -6.04 -21.68
N GLN A 252 13.88 -7.18 -21.01
CA GLN A 252 13.79 -8.50 -21.63
C GLN A 252 12.33 -8.94 -21.86
N GLU A 253 11.35 -8.17 -21.39
CA GLU A 253 9.92 -8.50 -21.45
C GLU A 253 9.60 -9.88 -20.83
N ILE A 254 10.34 -10.25 -19.77
CA ILE A 254 10.08 -11.46 -18.95
C ILE A 254 9.18 -11.17 -17.75
N VAL A 255 8.54 -10.01 -17.73
CA VAL A 255 7.52 -9.59 -16.78
C VAL A 255 6.47 -8.78 -17.53
N ASP A 256 5.20 -9.20 -17.44
CA ASP A 256 4.11 -8.52 -18.14
C ASP A 256 3.57 -7.34 -17.33
N VAL A 257 3.59 -7.45 -16.00
CA VAL A 257 3.08 -6.43 -15.08
C VAL A 257 4.06 -6.27 -13.92
N ILE A 258 4.58 -5.06 -13.71
CA ILE A 258 5.35 -4.72 -12.52
C ILE A 258 4.46 -3.95 -11.56
N ILE A 259 4.22 -4.53 -10.38
CA ILE A 259 3.43 -3.92 -9.31
C ILE A 259 4.41 -3.29 -8.32
N VAL A 260 4.29 -1.99 -8.09
CA VAL A 260 5.27 -1.25 -7.29
C VAL A 260 4.66 -0.85 -5.97
N GLU A 261 5.20 -1.41 -4.88
CA GLU A 261 4.77 -1.17 -3.52
C GLU A 261 5.67 -0.13 -2.83
N ASP A 262 5.07 0.99 -2.42
CA ASP A 262 5.79 2.00 -1.63
C ASP A 262 5.85 1.57 -0.16
N ARG A 263 4.96 2.05 0.71
CA ARG A 263 4.92 1.62 2.13
C ARG A 263 3.99 0.42 2.33
N HIS A 264 4.45 -0.57 3.10
CA HIS A 264 3.58 -1.61 3.62
C HIS A 264 2.56 -1.02 4.62
N HIS A 265 1.30 -1.41 4.50
CA HIS A 265 0.23 -1.11 5.48
C HIS A 265 -0.06 0.38 5.77
N ARG A 266 0.52 1.31 5.02
CA ARG A 266 0.21 2.74 5.13
C ARG A 266 0.23 3.40 3.77
N VAL A 267 -0.66 4.36 3.57
CA VAL A 267 -0.71 5.13 2.33
C VAL A 267 0.34 6.24 2.34
N ASN A 268 0.97 6.43 1.19
CA ASN A 268 1.83 7.57 0.92
C ASN A 268 1.25 8.36 -0.27
N PRO A 269 0.43 9.40 -0.04
CA PRO A 269 -0.18 10.18 -1.12
C PRO A 269 0.85 10.93 -2.00
N MET A 270 2.11 10.94 -1.57
CA MET A 270 3.24 11.62 -2.23
C MET A 270 4.25 10.65 -2.86
N ALA A 271 3.92 9.35 -2.96
CA ALA A 271 4.81 8.36 -3.56
C ALA A 271 5.17 8.70 -5.01
N ASP A 272 6.47 8.58 -5.34
CA ASP A 272 7.00 8.77 -6.68
C ASP A 272 7.26 7.41 -7.35
N PHE A 273 6.52 7.16 -8.40
CA PHE A 273 6.59 5.97 -9.26
C PHE A 273 7.25 6.26 -10.61
N THR A 274 7.61 7.52 -10.87
CA THR A 274 8.21 7.97 -12.13
C THR A 274 9.40 7.09 -12.58
N PRO A 275 10.32 6.65 -11.69
CA PRO A 275 11.41 5.77 -12.10
C PRO A 275 10.95 4.44 -12.73
N PHE A 276 9.88 3.84 -12.21
CA PHE A 276 9.32 2.60 -12.76
C PHE A 276 8.48 2.83 -14.01
N VAL A 277 7.73 3.95 -14.07
CA VAL A 277 7.01 4.34 -15.28
C VAL A 277 7.98 4.53 -16.45
N GLN A 278 9.09 5.24 -16.23
CA GLN A 278 10.14 5.43 -17.23
C GLN A 278 10.82 4.11 -17.61
N ALA A 279 11.03 3.19 -16.67
CA ALA A 279 11.61 1.89 -16.97
C ALA A 279 10.71 1.02 -17.86
N ALA A 280 9.38 1.13 -17.71
CA ALA A 280 8.40 0.41 -18.51
C ALA A 280 8.13 1.07 -19.88
N GLU A 281 8.48 2.33 -20.06
CA GLU A 281 8.24 3.07 -21.30
C GLU A 281 8.90 2.39 -22.51
N GLY A 282 8.13 2.21 -23.59
CA GLY A 282 8.60 1.54 -24.81
C GLY A 282 8.67 0.01 -24.73
N THR A 283 8.23 -0.60 -23.63
CA THR A 283 8.09 -2.07 -23.47
C THR A 283 6.62 -2.49 -23.45
N SER A 284 6.36 -3.79 -23.52
CA SER A 284 5.02 -4.36 -23.27
C SER A 284 4.66 -4.49 -21.78
N CYS A 285 5.60 -4.21 -20.87
CA CYS A 285 5.38 -4.29 -19.43
C CYS A 285 4.46 -3.14 -18.96
N THR A 286 3.46 -3.46 -18.14
CA THR A 286 2.61 -2.47 -17.49
C THR A 286 3.08 -2.19 -16.06
N MET A 287 3.33 -0.94 -15.73
CA MET A 287 3.58 -0.51 -14.35
C MET A 287 2.26 -0.22 -13.63
N ILE A 288 2.04 -0.86 -12.49
CA ILE A 288 0.87 -0.69 -11.62
C ILE A 288 1.34 -0.21 -10.24
N ALA A 289 0.71 0.84 -9.71
CA ALA A 289 1.05 1.38 -8.39
C ALA A 289 0.19 0.74 -7.29
N VAL A 290 0.82 0.28 -6.20
CA VAL A 290 0.09 -0.12 -5.00
C VAL A 290 -0.46 1.10 -4.29
N MET A 291 -1.76 1.10 -4.05
CA MET A 291 -2.46 2.09 -3.26
C MET A 291 -3.01 1.43 -1.99
N GLN A 292 -2.44 1.79 -0.85
CA GLN A 292 -2.98 1.42 0.46
C GLN A 292 -4.16 2.35 0.83
N ASN A 293 -5.01 1.91 1.75
CA ASN A 293 -6.15 2.69 2.27
C ASN A 293 -6.07 2.94 3.78
N LEU A 294 -5.05 2.36 4.44
CA LEU A 294 -4.76 2.60 5.85
C LEU A 294 -4.03 3.92 6.05
N PHE A 295 -4.59 4.75 6.93
CA PHE A 295 -4.09 6.05 7.32
C PHE A 295 -3.68 6.04 8.80
N GLN A 296 -2.49 6.56 9.10
CA GLN A 296 -1.99 6.71 10.46
C GLN A 296 -1.75 8.19 10.75
N ASP A 297 -2.44 8.75 11.74
CA ASP A 297 -2.27 10.13 12.23
C ASP A 297 -1.72 10.19 13.67
N GLY A 298 -1.04 9.12 14.11
CA GLY A 298 -0.55 8.97 15.48
C GLY A 298 -1.64 8.76 16.54
N SER A 299 -2.93 8.85 16.21
CA SER A 299 -4.03 8.78 17.19
C SER A 299 -4.74 7.42 17.27
N SER A 300 -4.74 6.64 16.19
CA SER A 300 -5.33 5.29 16.17
C SER A 300 -4.75 4.44 15.03
N PRO A 301 -4.47 3.15 15.26
CA PRO A 301 -3.84 2.25 14.28
C PRO A 301 -4.78 1.72 13.17
N HIS A 302 -6.05 2.12 13.12
CA HIS A 302 -7.05 1.53 12.21
C HIS A 302 -7.95 2.57 11.50
N LYS A 303 -7.44 3.76 11.20
CA LYS A 303 -8.20 4.71 10.37
C LYS A 303 -7.98 4.38 8.91
N VAL A 304 -9.07 4.45 8.15
CA VAL A 304 -9.04 4.41 6.68
C VAL A 304 -9.18 5.82 6.13
N ASP A 305 -8.64 6.05 4.94
CA ASP A 305 -8.86 7.31 4.25
C ASP A 305 -10.35 7.49 3.88
N ASN A 306 -10.82 8.72 4.06
CA ASN A 306 -12.11 9.14 3.51
C ASN A 306 -12.01 9.32 2.00
N ILE A 307 -13.16 9.45 1.33
CA ILE A 307 -13.20 9.51 -0.14
C ILE A 307 -12.41 10.70 -0.70
N GLU A 308 -12.36 11.85 -0.02
CA GLU A 308 -11.60 13.03 -0.46
C GLU A 308 -10.08 12.78 -0.45
N LYS A 309 -9.56 12.09 0.56
CA LYS A 309 -8.15 11.68 0.63
C LYS A 309 -7.81 10.57 -0.36
N THR A 310 -8.72 9.61 -0.52
CA THR A 310 -8.61 8.55 -1.54
C THR A 310 -8.51 9.17 -2.94
N ARG A 311 -9.38 10.12 -3.28
CA ARG A 311 -9.34 10.85 -4.57
C ARG A 311 -8.01 11.57 -4.77
N ALA A 312 -7.55 12.30 -3.76
CA ALA A 312 -6.29 13.05 -3.81
C ALA A 312 -5.10 12.12 -4.12
N THR A 313 -4.99 11.01 -3.40
CA THR A 313 -3.95 9.99 -3.61
C THR A 313 -4.03 9.38 -5.01
N ALA A 314 -5.22 8.91 -5.40
CA ALA A 314 -5.42 8.27 -6.71
C ALA A 314 -5.08 9.24 -7.86
N CYS A 315 -5.51 10.50 -7.78
CA CYS A 315 -5.20 11.51 -8.79
C CYS A 315 -3.70 11.84 -8.86
N ASN A 316 -3.01 11.90 -7.72
CA ASN A 316 -1.55 12.06 -7.69
C ASN A 316 -0.83 10.90 -8.38
N TYR A 317 -1.29 9.66 -8.17
CA TYR A 317 -0.71 8.48 -8.80
C TYR A 317 -1.01 8.45 -10.31
N TRP A 318 -2.26 8.71 -10.72
CA TRP A 318 -2.64 8.78 -12.14
C TRP A 318 -1.88 9.86 -12.92
N ASN A 319 -1.58 11.00 -12.31
CA ASN A 319 -0.80 12.08 -12.94
C ASN A 319 0.63 11.65 -13.33
N GLN A 320 1.13 10.53 -12.79
CA GLN A 320 2.46 9.98 -13.11
C GLN A 320 2.43 9.04 -14.32
N ASN A 321 1.26 8.86 -14.97
CA ASN A 321 1.06 7.95 -16.10
C ASN A 321 1.24 6.46 -15.78
N ILE A 322 0.86 6.05 -14.56
CA ILE A 322 0.77 4.64 -14.19
C ILE A 322 -0.25 3.89 -15.07
N GLY A 323 -0.06 2.58 -15.23
CA GLY A 323 -0.94 1.71 -16.02
C GLY A 323 -2.18 1.21 -15.27
N GLY A 324 -2.16 1.24 -13.94
CA GLY A 324 -3.25 0.78 -13.08
C GLY A 324 -2.99 0.97 -11.60
N LEU A 325 -4.00 0.72 -10.77
CA LEU A 325 -3.89 0.70 -9.31
C LEU A 325 -4.02 -0.73 -8.78
N PHE A 326 -3.22 -1.05 -7.78
CA PHE A 326 -3.29 -2.30 -7.03
C PHE A 326 -3.75 -1.99 -5.60
N LEU A 327 -4.92 -2.46 -5.23
CA LEU A 327 -5.56 -2.21 -3.94
C LEU A 327 -5.15 -3.31 -2.98
N ASP A 328 -4.18 -3.00 -2.11
CA ASP A 328 -3.54 -3.98 -1.22
C ASP A 328 -4.20 -4.00 0.19
N ARG A 329 -3.53 -4.61 1.17
CA ARG A 329 -4.05 -5.01 2.48
C ARG A 329 -4.78 -3.92 3.25
N GLY A 330 -4.47 -2.64 3.04
CA GLY A 330 -5.21 -1.54 3.67
C GLY A 330 -6.69 -1.46 3.30
N TRP A 331 -7.13 -2.12 2.22
CA TRP A 331 -8.52 -2.09 1.76
C TRP A 331 -9.42 -3.11 2.46
N PHE A 332 -8.90 -4.27 2.88
CA PHE A 332 -9.72 -5.24 3.61
C PHE A 332 -10.11 -4.79 5.02
N VAL A 333 -9.46 -3.75 5.56
CA VAL A 333 -9.77 -3.19 6.89
C VAL A 333 -11.17 -2.55 6.93
N ASP A 334 -11.70 -2.19 5.76
CA ASP A 334 -13.09 -1.71 5.61
C ASP A 334 -14.13 -2.85 5.68
N ALA A 335 -13.73 -4.11 5.87
CA ALA A 335 -14.65 -5.23 5.99
C ALA A 335 -15.45 -5.19 7.33
N PRO A 336 -16.76 -5.49 7.33
CA PRO A 336 -17.60 -5.77 6.17
C PRO A 336 -17.83 -4.51 5.32
N TYR A 337 -17.66 -4.64 4.00
CA TYR A 337 -17.69 -3.51 3.09
C TYR A 337 -19.08 -2.86 3.00
N GLY A 338 -19.13 -1.55 3.18
CA GLY A 338 -20.34 -0.73 3.07
C GLY A 338 -20.24 0.38 2.02
N ASP A 339 -21.24 1.27 2.00
CA ASP A 339 -21.39 2.32 0.97
C ASP A 339 -20.12 3.15 0.73
N SER A 340 -19.38 3.50 1.79
CA SER A 340 -18.14 4.27 1.70
C SER A 340 -17.06 3.55 0.89
N PHE A 341 -16.90 2.25 1.11
CA PHE A 341 -15.94 1.42 0.38
C PHE A 341 -16.28 1.37 -1.12
N TYR A 342 -17.53 1.07 -1.45
CA TYR A 342 -17.97 0.98 -2.85
C TYR A 342 -17.95 2.33 -3.56
N ALA A 343 -18.27 3.43 -2.86
CA ALA A 343 -18.17 4.77 -3.41
C ALA A 343 -16.72 5.14 -3.76
N LYS A 344 -15.75 4.78 -2.91
CA LYS A 344 -14.32 4.91 -3.21
C LYS A 344 -13.96 4.12 -4.48
N LEU A 345 -14.23 2.81 -4.49
CA LEU A 345 -13.87 1.93 -5.61
C LEU A 345 -14.41 2.42 -6.96
N ARG A 346 -15.68 2.87 -7.00
CA ARG A 346 -16.33 3.35 -8.22
C ARG A 346 -15.53 4.46 -8.92
N GLU A 347 -14.88 5.34 -8.16
CA GLU A 347 -14.23 6.54 -8.71
C GLU A 347 -12.78 6.30 -9.13
N LEU A 348 -12.07 5.38 -8.48
CA LEU A 348 -10.64 5.14 -8.67
C LEU A 348 -10.17 4.99 -10.14
N PRO A 349 -10.89 4.28 -11.04
CA PRO A 349 -10.44 4.11 -12.42
C PRO A 349 -10.55 5.37 -13.28
N TYR A 350 -11.19 6.43 -12.77
CA TYR A 350 -11.62 7.58 -13.56
C TYR A 350 -11.06 8.89 -12.99
N PRO A 351 -9.76 9.21 -13.22
CA PRO A 351 -9.17 10.45 -12.72
C PRO A 351 -9.94 11.71 -13.16
N HIS A 352 -10.41 11.75 -14.42
CA HIS A 352 -11.22 12.84 -14.94
C HIS A 352 -12.57 13.04 -14.22
N LEU A 353 -13.15 11.98 -13.63
CA LEU A 353 -14.36 12.09 -12.78
C LEU A 353 -14.04 12.73 -11.43
N MET A 354 -12.80 12.57 -10.96
CA MET A 354 -12.32 13.07 -9.69
C MET A 354 -11.77 14.50 -9.80
N ASP A 355 -11.30 14.94 -10.98
CA ASP A 355 -10.70 16.28 -11.24
C ASP A 355 -11.41 17.43 -10.51
N GLU A 356 -12.74 17.43 -10.54
CA GLU A 356 -13.62 18.51 -10.09
C GLU A 356 -14.41 18.18 -8.81
N LYS A 357 -13.94 17.19 -8.05
CA LYS A 357 -14.48 16.79 -6.76
C LYS A 357 -13.54 17.20 -5.63
N ASP A 358 -14.13 17.35 -4.45
CA ASP A 358 -13.40 17.65 -3.24
C ASP A 358 -12.27 16.65 -2.99
N LYS A 359 -11.10 17.19 -2.69
CA LYS A 359 -9.86 16.44 -2.46
C LYS A 359 -9.13 17.00 -1.27
N THR A 360 -8.56 16.10 -0.46
CA THR A 360 -7.70 16.46 0.68
C THR A 360 -6.34 15.80 0.52
N TYR A 361 -5.34 16.59 0.20
CA TYR A 361 -3.93 16.20 0.16
C TYR A 361 -3.33 16.35 1.56
N TYR A 362 -2.37 15.50 1.90
CA TYR A 362 -1.71 15.57 3.21
C TYR A 362 -0.30 14.99 3.15
N VAL A 363 0.53 15.40 4.11
CA VAL A 363 1.84 14.79 4.38
C VAL A 363 1.64 13.65 5.38
N SER A 364 2.23 12.49 5.12
CA SER A 364 2.07 11.29 5.95
C SER A 364 2.87 11.38 7.26
N TYR A 365 2.52 10.53 8.22
CA TYR A 365 3.34 10.25 9.40
C TYR A 365 4.23 9.03 9.14
N PRO A 366 5.35 8.84 9.87
CA PRO A 366 6.04 7.58 9.87
C PRO A 366 5.09 6.48 10.38
N GLY A 367 5.44 5.24 10.07
CA GLY A 367 4.74 4.07 10.59
C GLY A 367 4.89 3.95 12.11
N ARG A 368 4.68 2.75 12.65
CA ARG A 368 4.96 2.53 14.07
C ARG A 368 6.46 2.73 14.31
N MET A 369 6.85 3.19 15.50
CA MET A 369 8.26 3.25 15.88
C MET A 369 8.92 1.89 15.61
N GLY A 370 10.00 1.87 14.82
CA GLY A 370 10.68 0.65 14.37
C GLY A 370 10.32 0.17 12.96
N ASP A 371 9.28 0.71 12.31
CA ASP A 371 8.90 0.42 10.92
C ASP A 371 9.63 1.33 9.89
N GLU A 372 10.85 1.78 10.20
CA GLU A 372 11.69 2.50 9.23
C GLU A 372 12.21 1.52 8.17
N ASP A 373 11.45 1.36 7.09
CA ASP A 373 11.90 0.55 5.96
C ASP A 373 12.92 1.34 5.12
N THR A 374 14.19 1.16 5.47
CA THR A 374 15.35 1.73 4.77
C THR A 374 15.47 1.28 3.31
N ASN A 375 14.68 0.31 2.85
CA ASN A 375 14.71 -0.11 1.46
C ASN A 375 13.91 0.81 0.52
N LEU A 376 13.10 1.73 1.06
CA LEU A 376 12.18 2.55 0.29
C LEU A 376 12.72 3.94 -0.03
N GLN A 377 12.11 4.61 -1.00
CA GLN A 377 12.43 6.01 -1.29
C GLN A 377 12.10 6.90 -0.07
N PRO A 378 12.96 7.87 0.27
CA PRO A 378 12.65 8.90 1.26
C PRO A 378 11.37 9.65 0.89
N CYS A 379 10.58 9.99 1.90
CA CYS A 379 9.33 10.74 1.77
C CYS A 379 9.26 11.78 2.89
N PRO A 380 8.71 12.99 2.64
CA PRO A 380 8.37 13.90 3.71
C PRO A 380 7.41 13.24 4.71
N GLU A 381 7.83 13.11 5.97
CA GLU A 381 7.03 12.51 7.04
C GLU A 381 6.96 13.46 8.25
N LEU A 382 5.80 13.51 8.91
CA LEU A 382 5.53 14.30 10.12
C LEU A 382 5.71 13.45 11.38
N PRO A 383 6.17 13.98 12.52
CA PRO A 383 6.39 15.38 12.80
C PRO A 383 7.73 15.90 12.25
N ILE A 384 7.77 17.19 11.92
CA ILE A 384 9.00 17.87 11.48
C ILE A 384 9.35 18.94 12.51
N GLU A 385 10.53 18.85 13.12
CA GLU A 385 10.99 19.79 14.14
C GLU A 385 11.25 21.20 13.58
N LEU A 386 10.92 22.21 14.39
CA LEU A 386 11.15 23.62 14.10
C LEU A 386 12.20 24.17 15.07
N SER A 387 13.19 24.87 14.51
CA SER A 387 14.22 25.58 15.27
C SER A 387 14.11 27.09 15.06
N VAL A 388 14.45 27.86 16.10
CA VAL A 388 14.35 29.32 16.04
C VAL A 388 15.28 29.88 14.97
N GLY A 389 14.72 30.68 14.06
CA GLY A 389 15.44 31.35 12.98
C GLY A 389 15.90 30.43 11.84
N ILE A 390 15.57 29.13 11.89
CA ILE A 390 15.88 28.18 10.82
C ILE A 390 14.60 27.93 10.02
N PRO A 391 14.57 28.25 8.70
CA PRO A 391 13.47 27.87 7.83
C PRO A 391 13.40 26.35 7.68
N THR A 392 12.23 25.77 7.98
CA THR A 392 11.95 24.35 7.80
C THR A 392 11.02 24.15 6.61
N HIS A 393 11.34 23.20 5.75
CA HIS A 393 10.62 22.91 4.52
C HIS A 393 9.89 21.57 4.57
N THR A 394 8.74 21.50 3.93
CA THR A 394 8.02 20.24 3.67
C THR A 394 7.37 20.30 2.30
N GLU A 395 7.71 19.34 1.46
CA GLU A 395 7.18 19.23 0.10
C GLU A 395 5.90 18.41 0.07
N PHE A 396 4.96 18.79 -0.78
CA PHE A 396 3.77 18.00 -1.09
C PHE A 396 3.34 18.20 -2.54
N THR A 397 2.67 17.20 -3.10
CA THR A 397 2.18 17.22 -4.48
C THR A 397 0.67 17.31 -4.50
N ILE A 398 0.12 18.16 -5.37
CA ILE A 398 -1.31 18.17 -5.69
C ILE A 398 -1.53 17.92 -7.18
N SER A 399 -2.59 17.20 -7.53
CA SER A 399 -2.96 16.94 -8.92
C SER A 399 -3.99 17.93 -9.46
N ASP A 400 -4.64 18.70 -8.58
CA ASP A 400 -5.65 19.69 -8.90
C ASP A 400 -5.09 20.85 -9.73
N ASP A 401 -5.77 21.15 -10.84
CA ASP A 401 -5.53 22.33 -11.65
C ASP A 401 -6.46 23.47 -11.23
N LEU A 402 -6.06 24.18 -10.16
CA LEU A 402 -6.88 25.26 -9.58
C LEU A 402 -7.12 26.40 -10.57
N GLN A 403 -6.16 26.69 -11.46
CA GLN A 403 -6.29 27.74 -12.47
C GLN A 403 -7.36 27.39 -13.50
N LYS A 404 -7.32 26.16 -14.04
CA LYS A 404 -8.36 25.64 -14.96
C LYS A 404 -9.75 25.73 -14.35
N TRP A 405 -9.92 25.24 -13.12
CA TRP A 405 -11.24 25.18 -12.48
C TRP A 405 -11.75 26.53 -11.97
N ASN A 406 -10.85 27.45 -11.61
CA ASN A 406 -11.22 28.82 -11.29
C ASN A 406 -11.68 29.61 -12.52
N ALA A 407 -11.08 29.38 -13.70
CA ALA A 407 -11.51 30.02 -14.94
C ALA A 407 -13.00 29.77 -15.26
N VAL A 408 -13.52 28.59 -14.87
CA VAL A 408 -14.93 28.21 -14.99
C VAL A 408 -15.73 28.40 -13.69
N LYS A 409 -15.14 29.02 -12.66
CA LYS A 409 -15.74 29.36 -11.36
C LYS A 409 -16.31 28.13 -10.63
N ARG A 410 -15.55 27.04 -10.65
CA ARG A 410 -15.88 25.78 -9.97
C ARG A 410 -15.19 25.63 -8.61
N ILE A 411 -14.15 26.43 -8.30
CA ILE A 411 -13.51 26.41 -6.97
C ILE A 411 -14.43 27.10 -5.96
N HIS A 412 -14.76 26.39 -4.88
CA HIS A 412 -15.51 26.91 -3.74
C HIS A 412 -14.56 27.50 -2.69
N ASP A 413 -13.61 26.70 -2.21
CA ASP A 413 -12.65 27.08 -1.19
C ASP A 413 -11.36 26.28 -1.36
N VAL A 414 -10.24 26.87 -0.95
CA VAL A 414 -8.93 26.23 -0.88
C VAL A 414 -8.41 26.45 0.52
N LEU A 415 -8.22 25.38 1.29
CA LEU A 415 -7.80 25.46 2.68
C LEU A 415 -6.44 24.77 2.87
N LEU A 416 -5.49 25.49 3.45
CA LEU A 416 -4.23 24.93 3.95
C LEU A 416 -4.30 24.88 5.48
N ARG A 417 -4.23 23.67 6.04
CA ARG A 417 -4.28 23.41 7.48
C ARG A 417 -2.93 22.92 7.98
N ILE A 418 -2.38 23.66 8.92
CA ILE A 418 -1.09 23.36 9.54
C ILE A 418 -1.28 23.26 11.05
N ASN A 419 -0.92 22.12 11.65
CA ASN A 419 -0.89 21.99 13.10
C ASN A 419 0.55 22.05 13.58
N ILE A 420 0.80 22.91 14.57
CA ILE A 420 2.10 23.03 15.23
C ILE A 420 1.89 22.77 16.71
N VAL A 421 2.70 21.87 17.27
CA VAL A 421 2.71 21.50 18.68
C VAL A 421 3.87 22.17 19.41
N GLY A 422 3.76 22.27 20.74
CA GLY A 422 4.82 22.83 21.57
C GLY A 422 4.94 24.36 21.55
N ILE A 423 3.99 25.08 20.94
CA ILE A 423 3.97 26.55 20.90
C ILE A 423 2.91 27.16 21.84
N THR A 424 3.12 28.42 22.22
CA THR A 424 2.22 29.32 22.94
C THR A 424 1.80 30.49 22.05
N GLU A 425 0.93 31.34 22.57
CA GLU A 425 0.52 32.60 21.94
C GLU A 425 1.65 33.65 21.81
N LEU A 426 2.80 33.44 22.50
CA LEU A 426 3.94 34.36 22.47
C LEU A 426 4.96 34.01 21.38
N ASP A 427 4.92 32.79 20.85
CA ASP A 427 5.73 32.37 19.71
C ASP A 427 5.31 33.13 18.44
N LYS A 428 6.28 33.43 17.58
CA LYS A 428 6.03 34.06 16.27
C LYS A 428 6.49 33.15 15.15
N LEU A 429 5.58 32.87 14.24
CA LEU A 429 5.80 32.00 13.08
C LEU A 429 5.61 32.80 11.78
N GLU A 430 6.40 32.47 10.78
CA GLU A 430 6.18 32.89 9.40
C GLU A 430 5.93 31.66 8.53
N PHE A 431 4.97 31.77 7.62
CA PHE A 431 4.59 30.72 6.68
C PHE A 431 4.76 31.22 5.25
N LYS A 432 5.42 30.44 4.39
CA LYS A 432 5.46 30.68 2.95
C LYS A 432 5.03 29.44 2.20
N LEU A 433 4.31 29.64 1.09
CA LEU A 433 3.98 28.59 0.14
C LEU A 433 4.62 28.95 -1.21
N ASN A 434 5.44 28.06 -1.75
CA ASN A 434 6.17 28.27 -3.00
C ASN A 434 6.97 29.58 -3.01
N GLY A 435 7.62 29.89 -1.88
CA GLY A 435 8.38 31.12 -1.65
C GLY A 435 7.55 32.39 -1.41
N GLN A 436 6.22 32.35 -1.53
CA GLN A 436 5.33 33.48 -1.27
C GLN A 436 4.82 33.46 0.16
N LYS A 437 4.96 34.58 0.87
CA LYS A 437 4.49 34.71 2.26
C LYS A 437 2.96 34.65 2.32
N LEU A 438 2.43 33.74 3.13
CA LEU A 438 0.99 33.65 3.37
C LEU A 438 0.53 34.82 4.25
N PRO A 439 -0.41 35.66 3.78
CA PRO A 439 -0.87 36.82 4.54
C PRO A 439 -1.66 36.43 5.80
N GLU A 440 -1.53 37.22 6.88
CA GLU A 440 -2.38 37.05 8.07
C GLU A 440 -3.86 37.30 7.78
N SER A 441 -4.19 38.08 6.73
CA SER A 441 -5.57 38.36 6.33
C SER A 441 -6.35 37.12 5.89
N CYS A 442 -5.68 36.03 5.52
CA CYS A 442 -6.31 34.78 5.16
C CYS A 442 -6.16 33.69 6.24
N LEU A 443 -5.58 34.02 7.41
CA LEU A 443 -5.32 33.09 8.49
C LEU A 443 -6.45 33.09 9.52
N ARG A 444 -6.92 31.90 9.89
CA ARG A 444 -7.65 31.64 11.13
C ARG A 444 -6.83 30.71 12.02
N THR A 445 -6.61 31.13 13.26
CA THR A 445 -5.92 30.32 14.26
C THR A 445 -6.92 29.72 15.24
N ILE A 446 -6.76 28.43 15.55
CA ILE A 446 -7.52 27.75 16.60
C ILE A 446 -6.54 27.23 17.65
N ASN A 447 -6.72 27.67 18.89
CA ASN A 447 -5.98 27.15 20.04
C ASN A 447 -6.55 25.78 20.43
N LEU A 448 -5.69 24.76 20.36
CA LEU A 448 -6.01 23.38 20.67
C LEU A 448 -5.15 22.85 21.84
N MET A 449 -4.45 23.73 22.56
CA MET A 449 -3.50 23.37 23.63
C MET A 449 -4.18 22.60 24.77
N PHE A 450 -5.40 22.99 25.16
CA PHE A 450 -6.18 22.31 26.19
C PHE A 450 -7.65 22.24 25.78
N ARG A 451 -8.30 21.08 25.96
CA ARG A 451 -9.71 20.88 25.61
C ARG A 451 -10.41 19.95 26.60
N MET A 452 -11.58 20.35 27.10
CA MET A 452 -12.45 19.49 27.93
C MET A 452 -13.65 18.92 27.15
N SER A 453 -14.07 19.56 26.07
CA SER A 453 -15.18 19.15 25.21
C SER A 453 -14.65 18.95 23.77
N ILE A 454 -14.68 17.70 23.31
CA ILE A 454 -14.12 17.29 22.01
C ILE A 454 -15.29 17.12 21.03
N PRO A 455 -15.34 17.83 19.89
CA PRO A 455 -16.01 17.30 18.70
C PRO A 455 -15.26 16.04 18.28
N GLU A 456 -15.96 14.91 18.19
CA GLU A 456 -15.40 13.55 18.00
C GLU A 456 -14.19 13.50 17.03
N ASN A 457 -13.24 12.59 17.32
CA ASN A 457 -12.14 12.17 16.43
C ASN A 457 -10.95 13.12 16.19
N ARG A 458 -10.63 14.08 17.08
CA ARG A 458 -9.39 14.88 16.93
C ARG A 458 -8.56 14.99 18.22
N SER A 459 -7.60 14.08 18.42
CA SER A 459 -6.56 14.13 19.47
C SER A 459 -5.37 15.05 19.10
N ILE A 460 -5.70 16.14 18.41
CA ILE A 460 -4.87 17.28 17.97
C ILE A 460 -4.36 18.22 19.08
N GLY A 461 -3.17 18.08 19.68
CA GLY A 461 -2.62 19.12 20.58
C GLY A 461 -2.20 20.40 19.84
N GLY A 462 -1.74 21.43 20.58
CA GLY A 462 -1.07 22.61 20.01
C GLY A 462 -1.97 23.68 19.39
N TYR A 463 -1.54 24.29 18.30
CA TYR A 463 -2.30 25.30 17.54
C TYR A 463 -2.56 24.82 16.12
N LEU A 464 -3.74 25.13 15.59
CA LEU A 464 -4.10 24.87 14.19
C LEU A 464 -4.24 26.20 13.44
N PHE A 465 -3.37 26.37 12.45
CA PHE A 465 -3.37 27.47 11.51
C PHE A 465 -4.12 27.05 10.26
N ILE A 466 -5.20 27.77 9.93
CA ILE A 466 -6.05 27.49 8.77
C ILE A 466 -5.96 28.69 7.84
N PHE A 467 -5.25 28.53 6.74
CA PHE A 467 -5.16 29.53 5.68
C PHE A 467 -6.23 29.28 4.62
N ARG A 468 -6.87 30.35 4.15
CA ARG A 468 -7.70 30.39 2.94
C ARG A 468 -7.05 31.28 1.89
N PRO A 469 -5.95 30.84 1.26
CA PRO A 469 -5.19 31.68 0.36
C PRO A 469 -6.05 32.20 -0.81
N ASP A 470 -5.73 33.40 -1.27
CA ASP A 470 -6.26 33.91 -2.52
C ASP A 470 -5.56 33.26 -3.72
N MET A 471 -6.05 33.54 -4.92
CA MET A 471 -5.55 32.93 -6.17
C MET A 471 -4.04 33.14 -6.40
N GLN A 472 -3.44 34.21 -5.87
CA GLN A 472 -2.01 34.48 -6.02
C GLN A 472 -1.16 33.59 -5.11
N ASN A 473 -1.74 33.10 -4.01
CA ASN A 473 -1.11 32.26 -3.00
C ASN A 473 -1.65 30.82 -3.02
N TRP A 474 -2.36 30.41 -4.07
CA TRP A 474 -2.81 29.03 -4.21
C TRP A 474 -1.65 28.07 -4.47
N PRO A 475 -1.75 26.81 -4.02
CA PRO A 475 -0.83 25.78 -4.46
C PRO A 475 -0.95 25.58 -5.97
N VAL A 476 0.13 25.12 -6.59
CA VAL A 476 0.22 24.85 -8.02
C VAL A 476 0.06 23.35 -8.28
N LYS A 477 -0.45 22.99 -9.47
CA LYS A 477 -0.46 21.60 -9.91
C LYS A 477 0.98 21.05 -9.95
N GLY A 478 1.20 19.90 -9.33
CA GLY A 478 2.53 19.30 -9.16
C GLY A 478 3.08 19.55 -7.75
N LYS A 479 4.41 19.64 -7.67
CA LYS A 479 5.14 19.83 -6.40
C LYS A 479 4.95 21.24 -5.86
N ASN A 480 4.75 21.33 -4.54
CA ASN A 480 4.66 22.56 -3.76
C ASN A 480 5.60 22.45 -2.56
N ASP A 481 6.12 23.60 -2.13
CA ASP A 481 6.99 23.71 -0.95
C ASP A 481 6.33 24.61 0.10
N LEU A 482 6.17 24.06 1.31
CA LEU A 482 5.73 24.81 2.48
C LEU A 482 6.93 25.09 3.37
N GLU A 483 7.26 26.37 3.52
CA GLU A 483 8.30 26.86 4.43
C GLU A 483 7.64 27.41 5.70
N ILE A 484 8.12 26.97 6.87
CA ILE A 484 7.72 27.49 8.17
C ILE A 484 8.96 27.91 8.94
N THR A 485 8.99 29.15 9.41
CA THR A 485 10.08 29.67 10.24
C THR A 485 9.55 30.09 11.60
N LEU A 486 10.12 29.53 12.68
CA LEU A 486 9.92 30.01 14.05
C LEU A 486 10.79 31.25 14.26
N LEU A 487 10.20 32.44 14.11
CA LEU A 487 10.90 33.73 14.22
C LEU A 487 11.26 34.08 15.66
N LYS A 488 10.39 33.73 16.62
CA LYS A 488 10.59 34.01 18.03
C LYS A 488 10.00 32.89 18.87
N ARG A 489 10.78 32.42 19.86
CA ARG A 489 10.34 31.47 20.88
C ARG A 489 9.87 32.19 22.15
N ASP A 490 8.84 31.67 22.79
CA ASP A 490 8.48 31.99 24.17
C ASP A 490 9.66 31.64 25.11
N PRO A 491 10.28 32.62 25.80
CA PRO A 491 11.48 32.37 26.61
C PRO A 491 11.22 31.45 27.82
N ASP A 492 9.96 31.29 28.24
CA ASP A 492 9.61 30.52 29.43
C ASP A 492 9.26 29.04 29.12
N VAL A 493 9.27 28.64 27.84
CA VAL A 493 8.90 27.29 27.40
C VAL A 493 10.07 26.55 26.77
N ILE A 494 10.37 25.37 27.31
CA ILE A 494 11.49 24.51 26.89
C ILE A 494 11.06 23.30 26.05
N THR A 495 9.77 23.16 25.72
CA THR A 495 9.29 22.04 24.91
C THR A 495 9.73 22.17 23.46
N ASP A 496 9.98 21.04 22.81
CA ASP A 496 10.25 20.99 21.37
C ASP A 496 9.03 21.45 20.57
N VAL A 497 9.31 22.11 19.44
CA VAL A 497 8.29 22.61 18.52
C VAL A 497 8.33 21.77 17.27
N ALA A 498 7.16 21.30 16.82
CA ALA A 498 7.10 20.50 15.60
C ALA A 498 5.84 20.78 14.78
N ILE A 499 6.00 20.73 13.46
CA ILE A 499 4.91 20.60 12.52
C ILE A 499 4.36 19.19 12.69
N ASN A 500 3.11 19.08 13.10
CA ASN A 500 2.46 17.79 13.31
C ASN A 500 1.39 17.51 12.25
N LYS A 501 0.96 18.51 11.45
CA LYS A 501 -0.01 18.29 10.39
C LYS A 501 0.19 19.26 9.26
N VAL A 502 0.09 18.78 8.02
CA VAL A 502 -0.03 19.59 6.81
C VAL A 502 -1.10 18.95 5.93
N GLU A 503 -2.20 19.67 5.70
CA GLU A 503 -3.32 19.25 4.87
C GLU A 503 -3.74 20.37 3.92
N ILE A 504 -4.00 20.03 2.66
CA ILE A 504 -4.54 20.94 1.64
C ILE A 504 -5.86 20.37 1.17
N GLU A 505 -6.94 21.10 1.40
CA GLU A 505 -8.27 20.76 0.93
C GLU A 505 -8.68 21.69 -0.21
N THR A 506 -9.09 21.12 -1.32
CA THR A 506 -9.76 21.86 -2.40
C THR A 506 -11.21 21.44 -2.43
N LYS A 507 -12.10 22.42 -2.35
CA LYS A 507 -13.54 22.23 -2.44
C LYS A 507 -14.08 22.75 -3.76
N TYR A 508 -15.00 22.00 -4.36
CA TYR A 508 -15.58 22.29 -5.66
C TYR A 508 -17.10 22.49 -5.57
N LEU A 509 -17.59 23.45 -6.34
CA LEU A 509 -19.01 23.62 -6.61
C LEU A 509 -19.45 22.67 -7.73
N LEU A 510 -20.72 22.29 -7.75
CA LEU A 510 -21.31 21.57 -8.90
C LEU A 510 -21.38 22.46 -10.15
N GLY A 511 -21.48 23.76 -9.96
CA GLY A 511 -21.48 24.75 -11.03
C GLY A 511 -21.22 26.15 -10.47
N ARG A 512 -20.98 27.10 -11.36
CA ARG A 512 -20.80 28.51 -10.98
C ARG A 512 -21.99 28.98 -10.12
N ASN A 513 -21.69 29.57 -8.97
CA ASN A 513 -22.68 30.08 -8.00
C ASN A 513 -23.65 29.01 -7.44
N PHE A 514 -23.32 27.72 -7.55
CA PHE A 514 -24.07 26.67 -6.87
C PHE A 514 -23.65 26.59 -5.40
N TYR A 515 -24.46 25.97 -4.54
CA TYR A 515 -24.09 25.67 -3.15
C TYR A 515 -23.12 24.48 -3.10
N HIS A 516 -22.35 24.36 -2.02
CA HIS A 516 -21.38 23.28 -1.83
C HIS A 516 -22.06 21.99 -1.33
N GLY A 517 -21.98 20.93 -2.14
CA GLY A 517 -22.35 19.57 -1.71
C GLY A 517 -23.79 19.41 -1.21
N ARG A 518 -24.02 18.45 -0.32
CA ARG A 518 -25.33 18.25 0.36
C ARG A 518 -25.47 19.07 1.64
N SER A 519 -24.38 19.65 2.12
CA SER A 519 -24.29 20.45 3.33
C SER A 519 -23.37 21.63 3.03
N ASP A 520 -23.94 22.83 3.01
CA ASP A 520 -23.21 24.07 2.78
C ASP A 520 -23.46 24.99 3.98
N SER A 521 -22.39 25.33 4.70
CA SER A 521 -22.47 26.16 5.90
C SER A 521 -22.98 27.57 5.60
N ASP A 522 -22.84 28.04 4.37
CA ASP A 522 -23.24 29.39 3.97
C ASP A 522 -24.76 29.49 3.73
N LEU A 523 -25.49 28.36 3.72
CA LEU A 523 -26.96 28.34 3.67
C LEU A 523 -27.62 28.68 5.02
N GLY A 524 -26.86 28.67 6.12
CA GLY A 524 -27.30 29.15 7.43
C GLY A 524 -28.32 28.25 8.15
N GLU A 525 -28.11 26.93 8.13
CA GLU A 525 -28.92 25.96 8.89
C GLU A 525 -28.95 26.20 10.41
#